data_AF-A0A3Q2FUN4-F1
#
_entry.id   AF-A0A3Q2FUN4-F1
#
_cell.length_a   1.000
_cell.length_b   1.000
_cell.length_c   1.000
_cell.angle_alpha   90.00
_cell.angle_beta   90.00
_cell.angle_gamma   90.00
#
_symmetry.space_group_name_H-M   'P 1'
#
loop_
_entity.id
_entity.type
_entity.pdbx_description
1 polymer ?
#
loop_
_entity_poly.entity_id
_entity_poly.type
_entity_poly.pdbx_seq_one_letter_code
_entity_poly.pdbx_strand_id
1 'polypeptide(L)'
;QSFEKRTLQDPLKRLTARALMTLLACSPTAQSYAAKGLIDSSVEQLKQIHSHLHLKSIRPGKASHSKKEVGYLKEVKLTAEILRSALYCNNECKVAAMDARLTPTLYALWPWLLLDDPTMEAVLELLCVYTANCSSLCGSSLSGAPGSKGSSNTSLMNSVMKLTSLAPDNSPIQNLCFSLLTNLAVSRDCRCALQKLLAELAPHRQHALLTLHNLCFSPANKSHIMANKAMKVLLSCLDSKEIETCCIGASALWALLHNNQRAKAALKCPSVRLKIQEALTIFKQ
;
A
#
# COMPACT_ATOMS: atom_id res chain seq x y z
N GLN A 1 37.38 -18.32 13.99
CA GLN A 1 36.79 -18.39 12.64
C GLN A 1 36.43 -16.98 12.22
N SER A 2 37.21 -16.40 11.31
CA SER A 2 37.10 -15.02 10.88
C SER A 2 35.80 -14.79 10.10
N PHE A 3 34.94 -13.92 10.61
CA PHE A 3 33.90 -13.25 9.82
C PHE A 3 34.59 -12.26 8.87
N GLU A 4 35.35 -12.76 7.91
CA GLU A 4 35.91 -11.95 6.85
C GLU A 4 34.80 -11.51 5.91
N LYS A 5 34.45 -10.22 6.04
CA LYS A 5 34.04 -9.32 4.95
C LYS A 5 33.45 -10.05 3.74
N ARG A 6 32.19 -10.52 3.85
CA ARG A 6 31.39 -10.77 2.65
C ARG A 6 31.25 -9.44 1.93
N THR A 7 31.94 -9.33 0.81
CA THR A 7 31.90 -8.20 -0.11
C THR A 7 30.44 -7.88 -0.42
N LEU A 8 30.06 -6.61 -0.27
CA LEU A 8 28.72 -6.06 -0.58
C LEU A 8 28.28 -6.23 -2.05
N GLN A 9 29.08 -6.94 -2.87
CA GLN A 9 28.86 -7.26 -4.27
C GLN A 9 29.30 -8.71 -4.52
N ASP A 10 28.60 -9.68 -3.94
CA ASP A 10 28.77 -11.07 -4.31
C ASP A 10 27.84 -11.41 -5.50
N PRO A 11 28.36 -11.63 -6.71
CA PRO A 11 27.56 -12.02 -7.86
C PRO A 11 26.80 -13.34 -7.62
N LEU A 12 27.39 -14.25 -6.83
CA LEU A 12 26.77 -15.52 -6.49
C LEU A 12 25.56 -15.30 -5.58
N LYS A 13 25.66 -14.44 -4.56
CA LYS A 13 24.51 -14.07 -3.71
C LYS A 13 23.32 -13.60 -4.53
N ARG A 14 23.54 -12.79 -5.58
CA ARG A 14 22.46 -12.32 -6.46
C ARG A 14 21.87 -13.44 -7.33
N LEU A 15 22.70 -14.30 -7.89
CA LEU A 15 22.24 -15.43 -8.70
C LEU A 15 21.46 -16.45 -7.85
N THR A 16 21.96 -16.78 -6.66
CA THR A 16 21.28 -17.66 -5.70
C THR A 16 19.95 -17.06 -5.27
N ALA A 17 19.90 -15.75 -4.97
CA ALA A 17 18.65 -15.08 -4.63
C ALA A 17 17.64 -15.13 -5.79
N ARG A 18 18.07 -14.95 -7.05
CA ARG A 18 17.20 -15.08 -8.22
C ARG A 18 16.64 -16.50 -8.39
N ALA A 19 17.49 -17.51 -8.28
CA ALA A 19 17.05 -18.90 -8.33
C ALA A 19 16.03 -19.21 -7.21
N LEU A 20 16.31 -18.73 -5.99
CA LEU A 20 15.40 -18.85 -4.86
C LEU A 20 14.07 -18.15 -5.09
N MET A 21 14.08 -16.92 -5.62
CA MET A 21 12.86 -16.17 -5.95
C MET A 21 12.00 -16.89 -6.98
N THR A 22 12.61 -17.46 -8.02
CA THR A 22 11.89 -18.26 -9.02
C THR A 22 11.28 -19.51 -8.39
N LEU A 23 12.04 -20.22 -7.56
CA LEU A 23 11.56 -21.41 -6.85
C LEU A 23 10.37 -21.08 -5.93
N LEU A 24 10.46 -19.99 -5.16
CA LEU A 24 9.39 -19.54 -4.27
C LEU A 24 8.15 -19.11 -5.05
N ALA A 25 8.32 -18.49 -6.23
CA ALA A 25 7.21 -18.05 -7.06
C ALA A 25 6.41 -19.22 -7.68
N CYS A 26 7.05 -20.37 -7.92
CA CYS A 26 6.42 -21.52 -8.58
C CYS A 26 6.12 -22.72 -7.67
N SER A 27 6.57 -22.72 -6.40
CA SER A 27 6.41 -23.86 -5.49
C SER A 27 5.80 -23.46 -4.14
N PRO A 28 4.52 -23.78 -3.89
CA PRO A 28 3.89 -23.60 -2.58
C PRO A 28 4.60 -24.36 -1.46
N THR A 29 5.16 -25.54 -1.78
CA THR A 29 5.96 -26.33 -0.83
C THR A 29 7.22 -25.57 -0.43
N ALA A 30 7.94 -24.98 -1.39
CA ALA A 30 9.12 -24.16 -1.09
C ALA A 30 8.75 -22.94 -0.22
N GLN A 31 7.60 -22.32 -0.48
CA GLN A 31 7.09 -21.23 0.36
C GLN A 31 6.77 -21.70 1.79
N SER A 32 6.12 -22.86 1.97
CA SER A 32 5.86 -23.42 3.31
C SER A 32 7.16 -23.73 4.07
N TYR A 33 8.20 -24.20 3.38
CA TYR A 33 9.54 -24.32 4.00
C TYR A 33 10.14 -22.94 4.35
N ALA A 34 9.96 -21.93 3.49
CA ALA A 34 10.43 -20.57 3.77
C ALA A 34 9.74 -19.96 5.01
N ALA A 35 8.47 -20.26 5.24
CA ALA A 35 7.72 -19.80 6.42
C ALA A 35 8.35 -20.27 7.75
N LYS A 36 9.09 -21.39 7.74
CA LYS A 36 9.71 -21.98 8.95
C LYS A 36 11.02 -21.30 9.40
N GLY A 37 11.43 -20.21 8.75
CA GLY A 37 12.57 -19.41 9.25
C GLY A 37 13.26 -18.52 8.24
N LEU A 38 13.03 -18.69 6.93
CA LEU A 38 13.56 -17.77 5.92
C LEU A 38 12.93 -16.37 6.09
N ILE A 39 11.62 -16.32 6.35
CA ILE A 39 10.90 -15.05 6.58
C ILE A 39 11.46 -14.31 7.79
N ASP A 40 11.56 -14.98 8.95
CA ASP A 40 12.13 -14.38 10.16
C ASP A 40 13.55 -13.88 9.95
N SER A 41 14.40 -14.71 9.33
CA SER A 41 15.79 -14.35 9.02
C SER A 41 15.87 -13.14 8.09
N SER A 42 14.98 -13.06 7.10
CA SER A 42 14.92 -11.94 6.15
C SER A 42 14.48 -10.64 6.83
N VAL A 43 13.47 -10.70 7.70
CA VAL A 43 13.02 -9.53 8.46
C VAL A 43 14.07 -9.10 9.49
N GLU A 44 14.77 -10.04 10.12
CA GLU A 44 15.86 -9.73 11.04
C GLU A 44 17.04 -9.06 10.32
N GLN A 45 17.37 -9.48 9.10
CA GLN A 45 18.36 -8.77 8.26
C GLN A 45 17.94 -7.32 7.99
N LEU A 46 16.66 -7.06 7.72
CA LEU A 46 16.17 -5.68 7.54
C LEU A 46 16.32 -4.84 8.84
N LYS A 47 16.06 -5.42 10.02
CA LYS A 47 16.26 -4.75 11.32
C LYS A 47 17.73 -4.45 11.57
N GLN A 48 18.63 -5.38 11.22
CA GLN A 48 20.07 -5.17 11.31
C GLN A 48 20.50 -4.04 10.39
N ILE A 49 20.05 -4.02 9.12
CA ILE A 49 20.36 -2.94 8.19
C ILE A 49 19.87 -1.60 8.72
N HIS A 50 18.63 -1.53 9.22
CA HIS A 50 18.09 -0.32 9.86
C HIS A 50 19.00 0.17 10.99
N SER A 51 19.43 -0.72 11.89
CA SER A 51 20.31 -0.37 13.00
C SER A 51 21.65 0.20 12.51
N HIS A 52 22.23 -0.38 11.47
CA HIS A 52 23.47 0.13 10.87
C HIS A 52 23.30 1.50 10.21
N LEU A 53 22.19 1.73 9.52
CA LEU A 53 21.87 3.01 8.89
C LEU A 53 21.62 4.09 9.95
N HIS A 54 20.84 3.77 10.99
CA HIS A 54 20.52 4.67 12.08
C HIS A 54 21.75 5.07 12.91
N LEU A 55 22.62 4.12 13.25
CA LEU A 55 23.86 4.42 13.97
C LEU A 55 24.80 5.34 13.17
N LYS A 56 24.78 5.26 11.84
CA LYS A 56 25.54 6.16 10.98
C LYS A 56 24.93 7.54 10.87
N SER A 57 23.60 7.67 10.85
CA SER A 57 22.94 8.99 10.78
C SER A 57 23.17 9.81 12.06
N ILE A 58 23.37 9.17 13.21
CA ILE A 58 23.64 9.83 14.49
C ILE A 58 25.09 10.34 14.59
N ARG A 59 26.04 9.80 13.80
CA ARG A 59 27.44 10.24 13.81
C ARG A 59 27.67 11.23 12.66
N PRO A 60 27.69 12.55 12.89
CA PRO A 60 27.83 13.54 11.83
C PRO A 60 29.32 13.63 11.45
N GLY A 61 29.76 12.73 10.57
CA GLY A 61 31.13 12.66 10.10
C GLY A 61 31.21 12.25 8.63
N LYS A 62 31.33 13.26 7.76
CA LYS A 62 31.41 13.24 6.28
C LYS A 62 30.09 12.95 5.55
N ALA A 63 29.44 14.06 5.20
CA ALA A 63 28.32 14.17 4.28
C ALA A 63 28.76 13.85 2.83
N SER A 64 28.54 12.61 2.41
CA SER A 64 28.19 12.25 1.05
C SER A 64 27.59 10.85 1.12
N HIS A 65 26.58 10.55 0.29
CA HIS A 65 26.00 9.21 0.14
C HIS A 65 27.12 8.17 0.12
N SER A 66 27.40 7.53 1.26
CA SER A 66 28.58 6.71 1.36
C SER A 66 28.33 5.47 0.50
N LYS A 67 29.33 5.00 -0.25
CA LYS A 67 29.23 3.77 -1.08
C LYS A 67 28.67 2.57 -0.30
N LYS A 68 28.77 2.58 1.05
CA LYS A 68 28.19 1.59 1.96
C LYS A 68 26.68 1.72 2.14
N GLU A 69 26.12 2.92 2.17
CA GLU A 69 24.67 3.17 2.27
C GLU A 69 23.93 2.68 1.03
N VAL A 70 24.48 2.98 -0.15
CA VAL A 70 24.03 2.41 -1.42
C VAL A 70 24.11 0.87 -1.42
N GLY A 71 25.12 0.31 -0.74
CA GLY A 71 25.25 -1.14 -0.55
C GLY A 71 24.12 -1.74 0.29
N TYR A 72 23.77 -1.07 1.40
CA TYR A 72 22.66 -1.48 2.26
C TYR A 72 21.31 -1.41 1.56
N LEU A 73 21.04 -0.35 0.78
CA LEU A 73 19.78 -0.22 0.04
C LEU A 73 19.63 -1.33 -1.02
N LYS A 74 20.72 -1.70 -1.71
CA LYS A 74 20.73 -2.87 -2.61
C LYS A 74 20.40 -4.19 -1.88
N GLU A 75 20.83 -4.32 -0.63
CA GLU A 75 20.49 -5.49 0.19
C GLU A 75 19.04 -5.46 0.66
N VAL A 76 18.53 -4.30 1.10
CA VAL A 76 17.10 -4.11 1.41
C VAL A 76 16.24 -4.46 0.20
N LYS A 77 16.60 -3.98 -0.99
CA LYS A 77 15.90 -4.31 -2.24
C LYS A 77 15.86 -5.81 -2.49
N LEU A 78 17.01 -6.48 -2.44
CA LEU A 78 17.10 -7.92 -2.67
C LEU A 78 16.25 -8.72 -1.66
N THR A 79 16.32 -8.35 -0.38
CA THR A 79 15.53 -8.98 0.67
C THR A 79 14.03 -8.73 0.48
N ALA A 80 13.64 -7.53 0.05
CA ALA A 80 12.26 -7.21 -0.27
C ALA A 80 11.72 -8.04 -1.44
N GLU A 81 12.52 -8.23 -2.50
CA GLU A 81 12.16 -9.07 -3.64
C GLU A 81 12.00 -10.56 -3.26
N ILE A 82 12.89 -11.10 -2.41
CA ILE A 82 12.79 -12.47 -1.87
C ILE A 82 11.52 -12.64 -1.05
N LEU A 83 11.28 -11.72 -0.11
CA LEU A 83 10.06 -11.73 0.72
C LEU A 83 8.81 -11.65 -0.15
N ARG A 84 8.81 -10.80 -1.18
CA ARG A 84 7.67 -10.64 -2.10
C ARG A 84 7.34 -11.96 -2.78
N SER A 85 8.35 -12.68 -3.30
CA SER A 85 8.15 -14.01 -3.90
C SER A 85 7.65 -15.05 -2.88
N ALA A 86 8.16 -15.02 -1.65
CA ALA A 86 7.73 -15.95 -0.61
C ALA A 86 6.28 -15.71 -0.16
N LEU A 87 5.84 -14.45 -0.12
CA LEU A 87 4.52 -14.03 0.35
C LEU A 87 3.44 -14.11 -0.75
N TYR A 88 3.83 -14.22 -2.01
CA TYR A 88 2.90 -14.22 -3.14
C TYR A 88 1.91 -15.39 -3.04
N CYS A 89 0.62 -15.06 -2.93
CA CYS A 89 -0.49 -16.01 -2.78
C CYS A 89 -0.34 -17.03 -1.62
N ASN A 90 0.51 -16.75 -0.62
CA ASN A 90 0.78 -17.69 0.47
C ASN A 90 0.45 -17.06 1.83
N ASN A 91 -0.60 -17.55 2.49
CA ASN A 91 -1.04 -17.02 3.78
C ASN A 91 -0.11 -17.40 4.95
N GLU A 92 0.53 -18.57 4.89
CA GLU A 92 1.46 -19.03 5.93
C GLU A 92 2.67 -18.09 6.02
N CYS A 93 3.29 -17.78 4.87
CA CYS A 93 4.38 -16.81 4.79
C CYS A 93 3.97 -15.40 5.22
N LYS A 94 2.74 -14.98 4.93
CA LYS A 94 2.22 -13.66 5.37
C LYS A 94 2.03 -13.60 6.88
N VAL A 95 1.52 -14.67 7.50
CA VAL A 95 1.42 -14.76 8.97
C VAL A 95 2.82 -14.75 9.58
N ALA A 96 3.76 -15.53 9.07
CA ALA A 96 5.15 -15.50 9.54
C ALA A 96 5.77 -14.09 9.42
N ALA A 97 5.51 -13.36 8.33
CA ALA A 97 5.98 -11.99 8.16
C ALA A 97 5.34 -11.00 9.15
N MET A 98 4.07 -11.22 9.50
CA MET A 98 3.37 -10.47 10.55
C MET A 98 4.04 -10.67 11.90
N ASP A 99 4.25 -11.93 12.28
CA ASP A 99 4.85 -12.33 13.55
C ASP A 99 6.29 -11.82 13.67
N ALA A 100 7.05 -11.85 12.57
CA ALA A 100 8.40 -11.29 12.47
C ALA A 100 8.47 -9.76 12.58
N ARG A 101 7.32 -9.06 12.56
CA ARG A 101 7.16 -7.60 12.61
C ARG A 101 7.69 -6.90 11.34
N LEU A 102 7.32 -7.40 10.17
CA LEU A 102 7.71 -6.82 8.88
C LEU A 102 7.29 -5.34 8.75
N THR A 103 6.02 -5.01 9.02
CA THR A 103 5.49 -3.64 8.77
C THR A 103 6.20 -2.55 9.59
N PRO A 104 6.40 -2.70 10.92
CA PRO A 104 7.19 -1.74 11.68
C PRO A 104 8.64 -1.62 11.20
N THR A 105 9.25 -2.74 10.77
CA THR A 105 10.63 -2.76 10.27
C THR A 105 10.77 -1.95 8.96
N LEU A 106 9.83 -2.13 8.02
CA LEU A 106 9.79 -1.35 6.78
C LEU A 106 9.51 0.13 7.05
N TYR A 107 8.62 0.45 8.01
CA TYR A 107 8.37 1.83 8.40
C TYR A 107 9.61 2.51 9.01
N ALA A 108 10.40 1.78 9.80
CA ALA A 108 11.66 2.31 10.35
C ALA A 108 12.68 2.63 9.25
N LEU A 109 12.72 1.83 8.16
CA LEU A 109 13.59 2.07 7.00
C LEU A 109 13.12 3.21 6.08
N TRP A 110 11.88 3.68 6.24
CA TRP A 110 11.22 4.62 5.32
C TRP A 110 12.04 5.86 4.93
N PRO A 111 12.75 6.55 5.84
CA PRO A 111 13.53 7.73 5.48
C PRO A 111 14.61 7.46 4.43
N TRP A 112 15.22 6.26 4.44
CA TRP A 112 16.23 5.88 3.46
C TRP A 112 15.63 5.35 2.16
N LEU A 113 14.43 4.77 2.21
CA LEU A 113 13.71 4.34 1.01
C LEU A 113 13.35 5.55 0.13
N LEU A 114 13.00 6.68 0.74
CA LEU A 114 12.71 7.93 0.03
C LEU A 114 13.92 8.51 -0.73
N LEU A 115 15.13 7.97 -0.52
CA LEU A 115 16.35 8.40 -1.19
C LEU A 115 16.75 7.50 -2.37
N ASP A 116 16.06 6.37 -2.59
CA ASP A 116 16.38 5.41 -3.65
C ASP A 116 15.10 4.77 -4.23
N ASP A 117 14.62 5.33 -5.35
CA ASP A 117 13.42 4.89 -6.04
C ASP A 117 13.39 3.38 -6.36
N PRO A 118 14.47 2.75 -6.86
CA PRO A 118 14.45 1.32 -7.17
C PRO A 118 14.25 0.41 -5.95
N THR A 119 14.69 0.85 -4.76
CA THR A 119 14.45 0.15 -3.49
C THR A 119 13.05 0.45 -2.97
N MET A 120 12.59 1.70 -3.11
CA MET A 120 11.23 2.11 -2.74
C MET A 120 10.17 1.31 -3.50
N GLU A 121 10.33 1.17 -4.82
CA GLU A 121 9.43 0.36 -5.66
C GLU A 121 9.36 -1.09 -5.18
N ALA A 122 10.51 -1.74 -4.94
CA ALA A 122 10.54 -3.12 -4.47
C ALA A 122 9.85 -3.29 -3.10
N VAL A 123 9.99 -2.33 -2.19
CA VAL A 123 9.32 -2.34 -0.89
C VAL A 123 7.80 -2.11 -1.04
N LEU A 124 7.37 -1.20 -1.91
CA LEU A 124 5.95 -0.99 -2.18
C LEU A 124 5.30 -2.21 -2.83
N GLU A 125 5.99 -2.88 -3.78
CA GLU A 125 5.53 -4.15 -4.36
C GLU A 125 5.37 -5.24 -3.30
N LEU A 126 6.35 -5.38 -2.40
CA LEU A 126 6.26 -6.28 -1.25
C LEU A 126 5.04 -5.96 -0.39
N LEU A 127 4.81 -4.68 -0.05
CA LEU A 127 3.66 -4.25 0.73
C LEU A 127 2.33 -4.55 0.01
N CYS A 128 2.26 -4.37 -1.31
CA CYS A 128 1.10 -4.75 -2.11
C CYS A 128 0.82 -6.25 -1.99
N VAL A 129 1.82 -7.11 -2.16
CA VAL A 129 1.66 -8.57 -2.04
C VAL A 129 1.29 -8.98 -0.62
N TYR A 130 1.94 -8.38 0.38
CA TYR A 130 1.69 -8.65 1.80
C TYR A 130 0.26 -8.29 2.22
N THR A 131 -0.30 -7.20 1.67
CA THR A 131 -1.64 -6.72 2.03
C THR A 131 -2.76 -7.31 1.18
N ALA A 132 -2.45 -7.90 0.02
CA ALA A 132 -3.44 -8.53 -0.84
C ALA A 132 -4.16 -9.69 -0.12
N ASN A 133 -5.50 -9.75 -0.24
CA ASN A 133 -6.36 -10.80 0.32
C ASN A 133 -6.25 -11.05 1.83
N CYS A 134 -5.75 -10.07 2.59
CA CYS A 134 -5.53 -10.23 4.02
C CYS A 134 -6.74 -9.76 4.83
N SER A 135 -7.72 -10.64 5.01
CA SER A 135 -8.83 -10.43 5.95
C SER A 135 -8.44 -10.69 7.41
N SER A 136 -7.42 -11.52 7.66
CA SER A 136 -6.99 -11.97 9.00
C SER A 136 -6.03 -11.02 9.73
N LEU A 137 -5.18 -10.29 8.99
CA LEU A 137 -4.23 -9.31 9.53
C LEU A 137 -4.88 -8.14 10.28
N CYS A 138 -6.19 -7.99 10.15
CA CYS A 138 -6.98 -6.89 10.71
C CYS A 138 -7.96 -7.35 11.81
N GLY A 139 -7.93 -8.65 12.16
CA GLY A 139 -8.76 -9.20 13.24
C GLY A 139 -8.09 -9.17 14.62
N SER A 140 -6.75 -9.20 14.69
CA SER A 140 -6.04 -9.52 15.93
C SER A 140 -5.65 -8.32 16.80
N SER A 141 -6.24 -7.13 16.63
CA SER A 141 -5.86 -5.94 17.42
C SER A 141 -6.93 -5.38 18.36
N LEU A 142 -8.00 -6.12 18.69
CA LEU A 142 -9.06 -5.60 19.55
C LEU A 142 -9.44 -6.58 20.67
N SER A 143 -8.49 -6.79 21.57
CA SER A 143 -8.76 -7.04 22.99
C SER A 143 -7.74 -6.26 23.80
N GLY A 144 -7.78 -4.94 23.65
CA GLY A 144 -6.90 -4.00 24.35
C GLY A 144 -7.68 -2.76 24.71
N ALA A 145 -7.66 -2.42 25.99
CA ALA A 145 -8.34 -1.32 26.67
C ALA A 145 -8.37 0.02 25.88
N PRO A 146 -9.35 0.91 26.16
CA PRO A 146 -9.43 2.21 25.53
C PRO A 146 -8.20 3.04 25.93
N GLY A 147 -7.28 3.24 24.98
CA GLY A 147 -6.04 3.98 25.24
C GLY A 147 -4.86 3.69 24.29
N SER A 148 -4.95 2.70 23.40
CA SER A 148 -3.84 2.39 22.48
C SER A 148 -3.71 3.44 21.36
N LYS A 149 -2.77 4.39 21.55
CA LYS A 149 -2.33 5.35 20.54
C LYS A 149 -1.78 4.62 19.32
N GLY A 150 -2.49 4.73 18.19
CA GLY A 150 -1.98 4.60 16.82
C GLY A 150 -1.22 3.32 16.49
N SER A 151 -1.91 2.33 15.92
CA SER A 151 -1.27 1.17 15.27
C SER A 151 -0.23 1.63 14.23
N SER A 152 0.96 1.03 14.20
CA SER A 152 2.03 1.34 13.23
C SER A 152 1.60 1.26 11.76
N ASN A 153 0.52 0.53 11.48
CA ASN A 153 -0.07 0.46 10.15
C ASN A 153 -0.68 1.80 9.73
N THR A 154 -1.17 2.60 10.69
CA THR A 154 -1.72 3.93 10.44
C THR A 154 -0.64 4.95 10.10
N SER A 155 0.55 4.86 10.72
CA SER A 155 1.68 5.74 10.41
C SER A 155 2.30 5.42 9.05
N LEU A 156 2.46 4.13 8.70
CA LEU A 156 2.91 3.72 7.37
C LEU A 156 1.91 4.15 6.29
N MET A 157 0.61 3.96 6.52
CA MET A 157 -0.42 4.40 5.58
C MET A 157 -0.37 5.91 5.34
N ASN A 158 -0.21 6.72 6.39
CA ASN A 158 -0.04 8.16 6.26
C ASN A 158 1.20 8.54 5.44
N SER A 159 2.31 7.81 5.60
CA SER A 159 3.51 7.99 4.78
C SER A 159 3.28 7.62 3.32
N VAL A 160 2.61 6.51 3.03
CA VAL A 160 2.23 6.10 1.65
C VAL A 160 1.35 7.16 1.00
N MET A 161 0.37 7.70 1.73
CA MET A 161 -0.49 8.78 1.21
C MET A 161 0.30 10.05 0.91
N LYS A 162 1.18 10.48 1.82
CA LYS A 162 2.08 11.61 1.51
C LYS A 162 2.92 11.32 0.27
N LEU A 163 3.38 10.09 0.09
CA LEU A 163 4.16 9.72 -1.08
C LEU A 163 3.34 9.79 -2.38
N THR A 164 2.05 9.44 -2.37
CA THR A 164 1.18 9.68 -3.56
C THR A 164 1.15 11.15 -3.98
N SER A 165 1.37 12.07 -3.01
CA SER A 165 1.42 13.49 -3.26
C SER A 165 2.76 14.05 -3.73
N LEU A 166 3.84 13.39 -3.35
CA LEU A 166 5.21 13.81 -3.65
C LEU A 166 5.76 13.15 -4.92
N ALA A 167 5.29 11.95 -5.25
CA ALA A 167 5.73 11.21 -6.41
C ALA A 167 5.21 11.87 -7.71
N PRO A 168 5.99 11.84 -8.81
CA PRO A 168 5.54 12.32 -10.11
C PRO A 168 4.27 11.61 -10.58
N ASP A 169 3.41 12.32 -11.29
CA ASP A 169 2.18 11.75 -11.80
C ASP A 169 2.45 10.58 -12.76
N ASN A 170 1.69 9.49 -12.58
CA ASN A 170 1.81 8.22 -13.29
C ASN A 170 3.15 7.48 -13.11
N SER A 171 3.99 7.88 -12.15
CA SER A 171 5.21 7.15 -11.82
C SER A 171 4.92 5.75 -11.25
N PRO A 172 5.84 4.78 -11.41
CA PRO A 172 5.67 3.44 -10.83
C PRO A 172 5.41 3.47 -9.31
N ILE A 173 6.12 4.34 -8.59
CA ILE A 173 5.94 4.56 -7.15
C ILE A 173 4.51 5.05 -6.83
N GLN A 174 4.00 6.02 -7.59
CA GLN A 174 2.65 6.55 -7.39
C GLN A 174 1.61 5.44 -7.63
N ASN A 175 1.75 4.67 -8.70
CA ASN A 175 0.85 3.57 -9.04
C ASN A 175 0.84 2.49 -7.94
N LEU A 176 2.02 2.09 -7.46
CA LEU A 176 2.17 1.13 -6.38
C LEU A 176 1.57 1.63 -5.07
N CYS A 177 1.72 2.92 -4.75
CA CYS A 177 1.06 3.52 -3.59
C CYS A 177 -0.47 3.42 -3.70
N PHE A 178 -1.06 3.70 -4.86
CA PHE A 178 -2.50 3.55 -5.07
C PHE A 178 -2.96 2.09 -5.00
N SER A 179 -2.19 1.14 -5.54
CA SER A 179 -2.47 -0.29 -5.38
C SER A 179 -2.45 -0.71 -3.90
N LEU A 180 -1.45 -0.28 -3.14
CA LEU A 180 -1.35 -0.56 -1.70
C LEU A 180 -2.53 0.04 -0.92
N LEU A 181 -2.86 1.31 -1.19
CA LEU A 181 -4.01 1.97 -0.56
C LEU A 181 -5.32 1.25 -0.89
N THR A 182 -5.48 0.76 -2.13
CA THR A 182 -6.64 -0.04 -2.53
C THR A 182 -6.73 -1.35 -1.74
N ASN A 183 -5.61 -2.06 -1.56
CA ASN A 183 -5.56 -3.27 -0.74
C ASN A 183 -5.92 -2.98 0.73
N LEU A 184 -5.35 -1.92 1.30
CA LEU A 184 -5.60 -1.50 2.69
C LEU A 184 -7.04 -0.99 2.91
N ALA A 185 -7.69 -0.46 1.88
CA ALA A 185 -9.06 0.00 1.96
C ALA A 185 -10.08 -1.11 2.20
N VAL A 186 -9.72 -2.34 1.85
CA VAL A 186 -10.55 -3.54 2.11
C VAL A 186 -10.46 -3.93 3.59
N SER A 187 -9.39 -3.55 4.29
CA SER A 187 -9.19 -3.81 5.72
C SER A 187 -10.11 -2.95 6.60
N ARG A 188 -10.67 -3.54 7.66
CA ARG A 188 -11.64 -2.86 8.53
C ARG A 188 -11.10 -1.59 9.19
N ASP A 189 -9.83 -1.56 9.58
CA ASP A 189 -9.23 -0.55 10.46
C ASP A 189 -8.73 0.70 9.73
N CYS A 190 -8.39 0.57 8.44
CA CYS A 190 -7.83 1.66 7.64
C CYS A 190 -8.89 2.47 6.88
N ARG A 191 -10.13 1.98 6.80
CA ARG A 191 -11.21 2.53 5.96
C ARG A 191 -11.54 3.99 6.21
N CYS A 192 -11.72 4.41 7.45
CA CYS A 192 -12.21 5.77 7.74
C CYS A 192 -11.17 6.85 7.43
N ALA A 193 -9.90 6.60 7.74
CA ALA A 193 -8.80 7.53 7.44
C ALA A 193 -8.56 7.60 5.93
N LEU A 194 -8.51 6.44 5.27
CA LEU A 194 -8.29 6.37 3.83
C LEU A 194 -9.41 7.05 3.03
N GLN A 195 -10.68 6.86 3.41
CA GLN A 195 -11.80 7.46 2.68
C GLN A 195 -11.81 8.99 2.75
N LYS A 196 -11.42 9.59 3.89
CA LYS A 196 -11.29 11.05 4.00
C LYS A 196 -10.23 11.57 3.03
N LEU A 197 -9.09 10.89 2.98
CA LEU A 197 -7.93 11.33 2.22
C LEU A 197 -8.06 11.06 0.72
N LEU A 198 -8.67 9.94 0.32
CA LEU A 198 -9.04 9.69 -1.07
C LEU A 198 -10.06 10.72 -1.57
N ALA A 199 -11.01 11.14 -0.74
CA ALA A 199 -11.95 12.20 -1.10
C ALA A 199 -11.25 13.55 -1.31
N GLU A 200 -10.21 13.86 -0.54
CA GLU A 200 -9.43 15.10 -0.71
C GLU A 200 -8.58 15.09 -1.99
N LEU A 201 -8.06 13.92 -2.39
CA LEU A 201 -7.18 13.80 -3.55
C LEU A 201 -7.92 13.54 -4.87
N ALA A 202 -9.07 12.87 -4.83
CA ALA A 202 -9.83 12.49 -6.02
C ALA A 202 -10.19 13.64 -6.99
N PRO A 203 -10.43 14.89 -6.55
CA PRO A 203 -10.64 16.02 -7.47
C PRO A 203 -9.42 16.38 -8.32
N HIS A 204 -8.22 16.03 -7.85
CA HIS A 204 -6.95 16.40 -8.49
C HIS A 204 -6.21 15.19 -9.06
N ARG A 205 -6.63 13.97 -8.72
CA ARG A 205 -5.94 12.72 -9.09
C ARG A 205 -6.90 11.61 -9.48
N GLN A 206 -6.87 11.27 -10.75
CA GLN A 206 -7.65 10.20 -11.36
C GLN A 206 -7.46 8.84 -10.68
N HIS A 207 -6.23 8.49 -10.30
CA HIS A 207 -5.95 7.25 -9.57
C HIS A 207 -6.61 7.21 -8.18
N ALA A 208 -6.67 8.33 -7.46
CA ALA A 208 -7.37 8.42 -6.18
C ALA A 208 -8.89 8.26 -6.37
N LEU A 209 -9.43 8.83 -7.45
CA LEU A 209 -10.83 8.67 -7.83
C LEU A 209 -11.16 7.22 -8.21
N LEU A 210 -10.28 6.53 -8.95
CA LEU A 210 -10.41 5.11 -9.29
C LEU A 210 -10.36 4.21 -8.04
N THR A 211 -9.46 4.49 -7.10
CA THR A 211 -9.44 3.78 -5.83
C THR A 211 -10.76 4.01 -5.09
N LEU A 212 -11.22 5.26 -4.95
CA LEU A 212 -12.50 5.57 -4.29
C LEU A 212 -13.70 4.89 -4.98
N HIS A 213 -13.71 4.86 -6.31
CA HIS A 213 -14.67 4.12 -7.12
C HIS A 213 -14.69 2.64 -6.74
N ASN A 214 -13.53 1.98 -6.69
CA ASN A 214 -13.44 0.56 -6.35
C ASN A 214 -14.01 0.28 -4.94
N LEU A 215 -13.84 1.22 -4.00
CA LEU A 215 -14.42 1.08 -2.65
C LEU A 215 -15.94 1.16 -2.64
N CYS A 216 -16.56 1.85 -3.59
CA CYS A 216 -18.01 1.97 -3.69
C CYS A 216 -18.68 0.62 -4.03
N PHE A 217 -17.95 -0.31 -4.65
CA PHE A 217 -18.46 -1.66 -4.96
C PHE A 217 -18.50 -2.56 -3.72
N SER A 218 -17.66 -2.31 -2.72
CA SER A 218 -17.62 -3.11 -1.50
C SER A 218 -18.77 -2.76 -0.54
N PRO A 219 -19.69 -3.69 -0.20
CA PRO A 219 -20.79 -3.46 0.73
C PRO A 219 -20.33 -2.92 2.10
N ALA A 220 -19.17 -3.40 2.57
CA ALA A 220 -18.59 -3.01 3.84
C ALA A 220 -18.16 -1.52 3.90
N ASN A 221 -18.00 -0.88 2.74
CA ASN A 221 -17.49 0.49 2.65
C ASN A 221 -18.61 1.52 2.43
N LYS A 222 -19.76 1.09 1.87
CA LYS A 222 -20.80 2.02 1.39
C LYS A 222 -21.36 2.92 2.49
N SER A 223 -21.61 2.40 3.69
CA SER A 223 -22.17 3.19 4.81
C SER A 223 -21.23 4.33 5.24
N HIS A 224 -19.91 4.10 5.19
CA HIS A 224 -18.90 5.08 5.59
C HIS A 224 -18.65 6.11 4.48
N ILE A 225 -18.61 5.69 3.21
CA ILE A 225 -18.48 6.59 2.06
C ILE A 225 -19.65 7.59 2.05
N MET A 226 -20.87 7.11 2.31
CA MET A 226 -22.07 7.94 2.44
C MET A 226 -22.03 8.94 3.60
N ALA A 227 -21.25 8.65 4.66
CA ALA A 227 -21.14 9.50 5.85
C ALA A 227 -20.02 10.55 5.76
N ASN A 228 -19.25 10.56 4.68
CA ASN A 228 -18.01 11.32 4.57
C ASN A 228 -18.05 12.29 3.36
N LYS A 229 -17.03 13.14 3.22
CA LYS A 229 -16.87 14.09 2.10
C LYS A 229 -16.77 13.41 0.72
N ALA A 230 -16.45 12.12 0.69
CA ALA A 230 -16.38 11.31 -0.54
C ALA A 230 -17.63 11.43 -1.40
N MET A 231 -18.82 11.43 -0.79
CA MET A 231 -20.09 11.58 -1.51
C MET A 231 -20.18 12.89 -2.31
N LYS A 232 -19.67 14.00 -1.76
CA LYS A 232 -19.66 15.30 -2.44
C LYS A 232 -18.73 15.29 -3.64
N VAL A 233 -17.58 14.61 -3.51
CA VAL A 233 -16.57 14.50 -4.56
C VAL A 233 -17.10 13.68 -5.73
N LEU A 234 -17.75 12.54 -5.46
CA LEU A 234 -18.39 11.74 -6.51
C LEU A 234 -19.49 12.50 -7.25
N LEU A 235 -20.24 13.36 -6.55
CA LEU A 235 -21.25 14.22 -7.18
C LEU A 235 -20.64 15.35 -8.00
N SER A 236 -19.48 15.88 -7.63
CA SER A 236 -18.78 16.88 -8.45
C SER A 236 -18.16 16.29 -9.71
N CYS A 237 -17.84 14.99 -9.73
CA CYS A 237 -17.35 14.32 -10.93
C CYS A 237 -18.36 14.35 -12.09
N LEU A 238 -19.67 14.40 -11.78
CA LEU A 238 -20.73 14.51 -12.80
C LEU A 238 -20.71 15.85 -13.54
N ASP A 239 -20.12 16.89 -12.94
CA ASP A 239 -19.99 18.21 -13.56
C ASP A 239 -18.70 18.33 -14.40
N SER A 240 -17.87 17.28 -14.43
CA SER A 240 -16.59 17.30 -15.14
C SER A 240 -16.80 17.27 -16.65
N LYS A 241 -15.99 18.05 -17.37
CA LYS A 241 -15.91 18.02 -18.83
C LYS A 241 -15.12 16.82 -19.36
N GLU A 242 -14.34 16.18 -18.50
CA GLU A 242 -13.59 14.98 -18.84
C GLU A 242 -14.51 13.76 -18.75
N ILE A 243 -14.70 13.09 -19.89
CA ILE A 243 -15.56 11.89 -19.99
C ILE A 243 -15.13 10.84 -18.96
N GLU A 244 -13.84 10.60 -18.81
CA GLU A 244 -13.32 9.57 -17.92
C GLU A 244 -13.65 9.86 -16.45
N THR A 245 -13.38 11.07 -15.98
CA THR A 245 -13.73 11.52 -14.62
C THR A 245 -15.23 11.42 -14.35
N CYS A 246 -16.06 11.82 -15.32
CA CYS A 246 -17.52 11.71 -15.20
C CYS A 246 -17.99 10.25 -15.16
N CYS A 247 -17.46 9.39 -16.02
CA CYS A 247 -17.78 7.96 -16.07
C CYS A 247 -17.43 7.26 -14.76
N ILE A 248 -16.23 7.50 -14.21
CA ILE A 248 -15.80 6.92 -12.93
C ILE A 248 -16.70 7.41 -11.78
N GLY A 249 -17.05 8.70 -11.77
CA GLY A 249 -17.98 9.25 -10.79
C GLY A 249 -19.36 8.60 -10.87
N ALA A 250 -19.93 8.50 -12.07
CA ALA A 250 -21.24 7.90 -12.31
C ALA A 250 -21.28 6.41 -11.94
N SER A 251 -20.27 5.61 -12.32
CA SER A 251 -20.20 4.20 -11.97
C SER A 251 -20.00 3.98 -10.47
N ALA A 252 -19.26 4.86 -9.78
CA ALA A 252 -19.13 4.83 -8.33
C ALA A 252 -20.46 5.10 -7.62
N LEU A 253 -21.22 6.10 -8.10
CA LEU A 253 -22.57 6.41 -7.61
C LEU A 253 -23.55 5.24 -7.83
N TRP A 254 -23.49 4.62 -9.01
CA TRP A 254 -24.27 3.44 -9.32
C TRP A 254 -23.94 2.27 -8.39
N ALA A 255 -22.65 2.02 -8.15
CA ALA A 255 -22.19 1.01 -7.22
C ALA A 255 -22.69 1.29 -5.79
N LEU A 256 -22.69 2.54 -5.33
CA LEU A 256 -23.23 2.92 -4.02
C LEU A 256 -24.72 2.63 -3.88
N LEU A 257 -25.51 2.80 -4.95
CA LEU A 257 -26.95 2.53 -4.95
C LEU A 257 -27.29 1.04 -4.86
N HIS A 258 -26.42 0.18 -5.41
CA HIS A 258 -26.65 -1.26 -5.41
C HIS A 258 -26.70 -1.83 -3.98
N ASN A 259 -27.80 -2.48 -3.61
CA ASN A 259 -28.02 -3.07 -2.28
C ASN A 259 -27.79 -2.12 -1.08
N ASN A 260 -28.08 -0.82 -1.23
CA ASN A 260 -27.95 0.15 -0.14
C ASN A 260 -29.16 1.10 -0.06
N GLN A 261 -30.07 0.83 0.88
CA GLN A 261 -31.28 1.66 1.06
C GLN A 261 -30.96 3.09 1.48
N ARG A 262 -29.91 3.30 2.28
CA ARG A 262 -29.49 4.63 2.73
C ARG A 262 -28.98 5.48 1.57
N ALA A 263 -28.19 4.89 0.67
CA ALA A 263 -27.75 5.57 -0.54
C ALA A 263 -28.93 5.91 -1.46
N LYS A 264 -29.88 4.97 -1.64
CA LYS A 264 -31.11 5.22 -2.41
C LYS A 264 -31.94 6.38 -1.82
N ALA A 265 -32.03 6.50 -0.50
CA ALA A 265 -32.74 7.60 0.13
C ALA A 265 -32.01 8.94 -0.07
N ALA A 266 -30.68 8.98 0.14
CA ALA A 266 -29.88 10.19 0.01
C ALA A 266 -29.77 10.71 -1.43
N LEU A 267 -29.67 9.81 -2.42
CA LEU A 267 -29.47 10.16 -3.83
C LEU A 267 -30.77 10.39 -4.61
N LYS A 268 -31.94 10.19 -3.99
CA LYS A 268 -33.25 10.53 -4.57
C LYS A 268 -33.53 12.03 -4.63
N CYS A 269 -32.63 12.88 -4.16
CA CYS A 269 -32.80 14.33 -4.18
C CYS A 269 -32.89 14.88 -5.63
N PRO A 270 -33.83 15.79 -5.92
CA PRO A 270 -33.99 16.39 -7.26
C PRO A 270 -32.70 16.96 -7.86
N SER A 271 -31.85 17.60 -7.04
CA SER A 271 -30.59 18.18 -7.50
C SER A 271 -29.60 17.13 -8.02
N VAL A 272 -29.58 15.92 -7.46
CA VAL A 272 -28.71 14.82 -7.93
C VAL A 272 -29.25 14.25 -9.23
N ARG A 273 -30.58 14.10 -9.34
CA ARG A 273 -31.22 13.65 -10.60
C ARG A 273 -30.94 14.61 -11.75
N LEU A 274 -31.02 15.91 -11.48
CA LEU A 274 -30.76 16.95 -12.47
C LEU A 274 -29.31 16.90 -12.97
N LYS A 275 -28.33 16.78 -12.07
CA LYS A 275 -26.91 16.59 -12.45
C LYS A 275 -26.67 15.35 -13.32
N ILE A 276 -27.31 14.23 -12.99
CA ILE A 276 -27.19 13.00 -13.80
C ILE A 276 -27.80 13.22 -15.19
N GLN A 277 -28.94 13.90 -15.29
CA GLN A 277 -29.56 14.23 -16.56
C GLN A 277 -28.69 15.16 -17.41
N GLU A 278 -28.12 16.21 -16.80
CA GLU A 278 -27.20 17.14 -17.46
C GLU A 278 -25.97 16.42 -18.01
N ALA A 279 -25.33 15.57 -17.19
CA ALA A 279 -24.21 14.75 -17.61
C ALA A 279 -24.60 13.85 -18.80
N LEU A 280 -25.75 13.17 -18.74
CA LEU A 280 -26.25 12.33 -19.83
C LEU A 280 -26.51 13.11 -21.13
N THR A 281 -26.95 14.37 -21.07
CA THR A 281 -27.12 15.21 -22.27
C THR A 281 -25.78 15.59 -22.91
N ILE A 282 -24.74 15.82 -22.10
CA ILE A 282 -23.41 16.16 -22.61
C ILE A 282 -22.80 14.99 -23.40
N PHE A 283 -23.06 13.74 -22.99
CA PHE A 283 -22.46 12.55 -23.63
C PHE A 283 -23.35 11.87 -24.68
N LYS A 284 -24.56 12.41 -24.94
CA LYS A 284 -25.43 11.96 -26.03
C LYS A 284 -25.24 12.74 -27.33
N GLN A 285 -24.41 13.79 -27.32
CA GLN A 285 -23.93 14.52 -28.50
C GLN A 285 -22.64 13.88 -29.01
#